data_AF-A0AAU4EDY1-F1
#
_entry.id   AF-A0AAU4EDY1-F1
#
_cell.length_a   1.000
_cell.length_b   1.000
_cell.length_c   1.000
_cell.angle_alpha   90.00
_cell.angle_beta   90.00
_cell.angle_gamma   90.00
#
_symmetry.space_group_name_H-M   'P 1'
#
loop_
_entity.id
_entity.type
_entity.pdbx_description
1 polymer ?
#
loop_
_entity_poly.entity_id
_entity_poly.type
_entity_poly.pdbx_seq_one_letter_code
_entity_poly.pdbx_strand_id
1 'polypeptide(L)'
;MSGLDRAFRRAIVNAAGNTVPTESYDTLRSRRQRVAVRALHARPERLPVLGAEHRALVAVIDRHDTEVALGVLDQHLRPVSEVVSTAVDPTCGVPAPANDRNGR
;
A
#
# COMPACT_ATOMS: atom_id res chain seq x y z
N MET A 1 -14.18 -4.22 3.44
CA MET A 1 -13.12 -3.95 4.43
C MET A 1 -13.77 -3.24 5.61
N SER A 2 -13.62 -3.77 6.82
CA SER A 2 -14.41 -3.32 7.98
C SER A 2 -13.88 -2.00 8.57
N GLY A 3 -14.70 -1.33 9.40
CA GLY A 3 -14.26 -0.16 10.17
C GLY A 3 -13.15 -0.48 11.18
N LEU A 4 -13.11 -1.71 11.68
CA LEU A 4 -12.10 -2.22 12.62
C LEU A 4 -10.73 -2.40 11.94
N ASP A 5 -10.70 -2.97 10.74
CA ASP A 5 -9.46 -3.12 9.95
C ASP A 5 -8.75 -1.79 9.72
N ARG A 6 -9.54 -0.72 9.57
CA ARG A 6 -9.03 0.64 9.40
C ARG A 6 -8.48 1.19 10.72
N ALA A 7 -9.22 1.02 11.81
CA ALA A 7 -8.79 1.49 13.13
C ALA A 7 -7.46 0.83 13.55
N PHE A 8 -7.34 -0.48 13.32
CA PHE A 8 -6.12 -1.24 13.57
C PHE A 8 -4.91 -0.69 12.82
N ARG A 9 -5.01 -0.52 11.49
CA ARG A 9 -3.88 0.01 10.70
C ARG A 9 -3.51 1.44 11.10
N ARG A 10 -4.50 2.27 11.42
CA ARG A 10 -4.24 3.62 11.94
C ARG A 10 -3.51 3.57 13.29
N ALA A 11 -3.87 2.64 14.18
CA ALA A 11 -3.19 2.46 15.46
C ALA A 11 -1.71 2.07 15.27
N ILE A 12 -1.39 1.20 14.31
CA ILE A 12 0.00 0.84 13.98
C ILE A 12 0.80 2.08 13.54
N VAL A 13 0.26 2.87 12.61
CA VAL A 13 0.96 4.08 12.13
C VAL A 13 1.13 5.11 13.25
N ASN A 14 0.11 5.28 14.09
CA ASN A 14 0.14 6.20 15.22
C ASN A 14 1.13 5.76 16.32
N ALA A 15 1.35 4.44 16.49
CA ALA A 15 2.28 3.91 17.47
C ALA A 15 3.74 4.30 17.20
N ALA A 16 4.09 4.73 15.98
CA ALA A 16 5.40 5.28 15.66
C ALA A 16 5.69 6.64 16.36
N GLY A 17 4.70 7.25 17.01
CA GLY A 17 4.85 8.51 17.74
C GLY A 17 5.08 9.74 16.86
N ASN A 18 4.92 9.59 15.54
CA ASN A 18 5.08 10.66 14.57
C ASN A 18 3.72 11.03 13.94
N THR A 19 3.36 12.31 14.05
CA THR A 19 2.09 12.84 13.54
C THR A 19 2.08 12.91 12.01
N VAL A 20 3.21 13.17 11.37
CA VAL A 20 3.33 13.32 9.91
C VAL A 20 2.83 12.08 9.13
N PRO A 21 3.32 10.85 9.40
CA PRO A 21 2.80 9.65 8.72
C PRO A 21 1.36 9.33 9.11
N THR A 22 0.93 9.69 10.31
CA THR A 22 -0.46 9.49 10.77
C THR A 22 -1.44 10.39 10.01
N GLU A 23 -1.12 11.67 9.85
CA GLU A 23 -1.89 12.62 9.06
C GLU A 23 -1.88 12.25 7.58
N SER A 24 -0.71 11.90 7.05
CA SER A 24 -0.56 11.37 5.68
C SER A 24 -1.41 10.12 5.48
N TYR A 25 -1.47 9.25 6.49
CA TYR A 25 -2.35 8.10 6.48
C TYR A 25 -3.82 8.53 6.45
N ASP A 26 -4.24 9.53 7.21
CA ASP A 26 -5.64 9.97 7.23
C ASP A 26 -6.07 10.62 5.89
N THR A 27 -5.22 11.43 5.26
CA THR A 27 -5.52 12.08 3.96
C THR A 27 -5.72 11.08 2.82
N LEU A 28 -4.99 9.96 2.83
CA LEU A 28 -5.06 8.94 1.78
C LEU A 28 -6.28 8.00 1.89
N ARG A 29 -7.14 8.18 2.91
CA ARG A 29 -8.24 7.26 3.21
C ARG A 29 -9.11 6.93 1.99
N SER A 30 -9.65 7.96 1.33
CA SER A 30 -10.58 7.76 0.19
C SER A 30 -9.88 7.07 -0.98
N ARG A 31 -8.61 7.39 -1.21
CA ARG A 31 -7.81 6.74 -2.27
C ARG A 31 -7.55 5.27 -1.95
N ARG A 32 -7.13 4.95 -0.72
CA ARG A 32 -6.93 3.56 -0.27
C ARG A 32 -8.20 2.73 -0.36
N GLN A 33 -9.35 3.31 0.00
CA GLN A 33 -10.64 2.61 -0.10
C GLN A 33 -10.95 2.24 -1.55
N ARG A 34 -10.73 3.15 -2.51
CA ARG A 34 -10.93 2.84 -3.94
C ARG A 34 -9.97 1.77 -4.44
N VAL A 35 -8.69 1.83 -4.05
CA VAL A 35 -7.69 0.81 -4.38
C VAL A 35 -8.11 -0.56 -3.84
N ALA A 36 -8.54 -0.63 -2.58
CA ALA A 36 -9.01 -1.88 -1.96
C ALA A 36 -10.26 -2.45 -2.65
N VAL A 37 -11.23 -1.60 -3.00
CA VAL A 37 -12.43 -2.03 -3.74
C VAL A 37 -12.04 -2.59 -5.12
N ARG A 38 -11.15 -1.92 -5.85
CA ARG A 38 -10.65 -2.42 -7.15
C ARG A 38 -9.90 -3.75 -7.01
N ALA A 39 -9.05 -3.89 -6.00
CA ALA A 39 -8.34 -5.13 -5.71
C ALA A 39 -9.29 -6.31 -5.44
N LEU A 40 -10.32 -6.06 -4.64
CA LEU A 40 -11.33 -7.07 -4.30
C LEU A 40 -12.24 -7.40 -5.48
N HIS A 41 -12.52 -6.45 -6.37
CA HIS A 41 -13.21 -6.75 -7.62
C HIS A 41 -12.37 -7.61 -8.56
N ALA A 42 -11.05 -7.36 -8.64
CA ALA A 42 -10.15 -8.14 -9.48
C ALA A 42 -9.94 -9.57 -8.94
N ARG A 43 -9.89 -9.74 -7.61
CA ARG A 43 -9.69 -11.03 -6.94
C ARG A 43 -10.54 -11.15 -5.67
N PRO A 44 -11.83 -11.50 -5.78
CA PRO A 44 -12.74 -11.60 -4.62
C PRO A 44 -12.26 -12.59 -3.55
N GLU A 45 -11.59 -13.67 -3.97
CA GLU A 45 -10.99 -14.71 -3.12
C GLU A 45 -9.91 -14.18 -2.18
N ARG A 46 -9.38 -12.96 -2.42
CA ARG A 46 -8.44 -12.29 -1.50
C ARG A 46 -9.10 -11.86 -0.19
N LEU A 47 -10.41 -11.67 -0.13
CA LEU A 47 -11.08 -11.18 1.07
C LEU A 47 -10.86 -12.06 2.31
N PRO A 48 -11.08 -13.39 2.26
CA PRO A 48 -10.77 -14.27 3.39
C PRO A 48 -9.27 -14.28 3.74
N VAL A 49 -8.39 -14.19 2.74
CA VAL A 49 -6.94 -14.14 2.94
C VAL A 49 -6.52 -12.89 3.71
N LEU A 50 -7.01 -11.71 3.31
CA LEU A 50 -6.77 -10.44 4.01
C LEU A 50 -7.24 -10.48 5.47
N GLY A 51 -8.40 -11.08 5.72
CA GLY A 51 -8.90 -11.25 7.07
C GLY A 51 -8.03 -12.18 7.93
N ALA A 52 -7.47 -13.24 7.32
CA ALA A 52 -6.54 -14.13 7.99
C ALA A 52 -5.19 -13.44 8.29
N GLU A 53 -4.63 -12.69 7.32
CA GLU A 53 -3.40 -11.92 7.48
C GLU A 53 -3.52 -10.89 8.61
N HIS A 54 -4.63 -10.15 8.70
CA HIS A 54 -4.86 -9.21 9.80
C HIS A 54 -4.89 -9.90 11.16
N ARG A 55 -5.59 -11.04 11.27
CA ARG A 55 -5.64 -11.81 12.52
C ARG A 55 -4.27 -12.36 12.90
N ALA A 56 -3.51 -12.85 11.94
CA ALA A 56 -2.14 -13.30 12.16
C ALA A 56 -1.27 -12.16 12.69
N LEU A 57 -1.36 -10.97 12.07
CA LEU A 57 -0.58 -9.81 12.51
C LEU A 57 -0.93 -9.39 13.95
N VAL A 58 -2.22 -9.35 14.31
CA VAL A 58 -2.65 -9.08 15.69
C VAL A 58 -2.08 -10.11 16.66
N ALA A 59 -2.18 -11.40 16.33
CA ALA A 59 -1.71 -12.47 17.20
C ALA A 59 -0.19 -12.44 17.43
N VAL A 60 0.58 -12.03 16.43
CA VAL A 60 2.04 -11.95 16.55
C VAL A 60 2.46 -10.68 17.30
N ILE A 61 1.79 -9.55 17.07
CA ILE A 61 2.01 -8.32 17.85
C ILE A 61 1.73 -8.56 19.34
N ASP A 62 0.67 -9.30 19.67
CA ASP A 62 0.30 -9.66 21.06
C ASP A 62 1.38 -10.50 21.75
N ARG A 63 2.16 -11.26 20.99
CA ARG A 63 3.31 -12.05 21.49
C ARG A 63 4.61 -11.25 21.56
N HIS A 64 4.60 -9.98 21.12
CA HIS A 64 5.77 -9.11 21.03
C HIS A 64 6.92 -9.69 20.17
N ASP A 65 6.60 -10.57 19.23
CA ASP A 65 7.58 -11.16 18.31
C ASP A 65 7.75 -10.27 17.08
N THR A 66 8.70 -9.34 17.17
CA THR A 66 8.93 -8.31 16.14
C THR A 66 9.31 -8.92 14.78
N GLU A 67 10.15 -9.96 14.77
CA GLU A 67 10.64 -10.54 13.53
C GLU A 67 9.51 -11.20 12.75
N VAL A 68 8.70 -12.01 13.44
CA VAL A 68 7.54 -12.64 12.83
C VAL A 68 6.50 -11.58 12.43
N ALA A 69 6.33 -10.52 13.23
CA ALA A 69 5.38 -9.45 12.92
C ALA A 69 5.76 -8.73 11.62
N LEU A 70 7.05 -8.45 11.43
CA LEU A 70 7.57 -7.84 10.20
C LEU A 70 7.36 -8.76 8.99
N GLY A 71 7.62 -10.07 9.13
CA GLY A 71 7.38 -11.03 8.05
C GLY A 71 5.92 -11.10 7.61
N VAL A 72 4.98 -11.12 8.58
CA VAL A 72 3.54 -11.09 8.30
C VAL A 72 3.11 -9.77 7.68
N LEU A 73 3.66 -8.64 8.16
CA LEU A 73 3.38 -7.32 7.61
C LEU A 73 3.87 -7.19 6.16
N ASP A 74 5.08 -7.66 5.86
CA ASP A 74 5.64 -7.65 4.51
C ASP A 74 4.78 -8.45 3.53
N GLN A 75 4.33 -9.65 3.95
CA GLN A 75 3.41 -10.45 3.15
C GLN A 75 2.09 -9.72 2.90
N HIS A 76 1.53 -9.09 3.94
CA HIS A 76 0.27 -8.36 3.86
C HIS A 76 0.33 -7.14 2.92
N LEU A 77 1.46 -6.44 2.91
CA LEU A 77 1.69 -5.24 2.09
C LEU A 77 2.01 -5.55 0.63
N ARG A 78 2.19 -6.83 0.26
CA ARG A 78 2.50 -7.20 -1.13
C ARG A 78 1.42 -6.66 -2.07
N PRO A 79 1.81 -5.93 -3.12
CA PRO A 79 0.87 -5.36 -4.04
C PRO A 79 0.08 -6.45 -4.78
N VAL A 80 -1.19 -6.18 -5.01
CA VAL A 80 -1.99 -6.94 -5.98
C VAL A 80 -1.60 -6.40 -7.36
N SER A 81 -0.96 -7.24 -8.17
CA SER A 81 -0.42 -6.89 -9.50
C SER A 81 -1.42 -6.16 -10.40
N GLU A 82 -2.70 -6.48 -10.28
CA GLU A 82 -3.81 -5.93 -11.06
C GLU A 82 -4.16 -4.49 -10.71
N VAL A 83 -3.69 -4.00 -9.55
CA VAL A 83 -4.02 -2.66 -9.04
C VAL A 83 -2.80 -1.74 -9.04
N VAL A 84 -1.62 -2.31 -9.29
CA VAL A 84 -0.40 -1.54 -9.53
C VAL A 84 -0.26 -1.33 -11.02
N SER A 85 -0.15 -0.07 -11.44
CA SER A 85 0.20 0.26 -12.82
C SER A 85 1.61 -0.28 -13.09
N THR A 86 1.76 -1.21 -14.03
CA THR A 86 3.06 -1.68 -14.53
C THR A 86 3.73 -0.64 -15.42
N ALA A 87 3.68 0.64 -15.02
CA ALA A 87 4.38 1.70 -15.73
C ALA A 87 5.85 1.70 -15.28
N VAL A 88 6.60 0.69 -15.73
CA VAL A 88 7.99 0.90 -16.11
C VAL A 88 7.93 1.08 -17.62
N ASP A 89 7.76 2.32 -18.06
CA ASP A 89 8.01 2.67 -19.45
C ASP A 89 9.52 2.93 -19.59
N PRO A 90 10.29 2.06 -20.28
CA PRO A 90 11.73 2.25 -20.46
C PRO A 90 12.04 3.46 -21.37
N THR A 91 11.04 4.12 -21.94
CA THR A 91 11.21 5.26 -22.87
C THR A 91 11.02 6.63 -22.23
N CYS A 92 10.87 6.74 -20.90
CA CYS A 92 10.91 8.03 -20.20
C CYS A 92 12.35 8.58 -20.13
N GLY A 93 12.97 8.74 -21.29
CA GLY A 93 14.14 9.58 -21.52
C GLY A 93 13.66 10.98 -21.90
N VAL A 94 14.17 11.98 -21.20
CA VAL A 94 13.97 13.40 -21.47
C VAL A 94 14.18 13.69 -22.96
N PRO A 95 13.27 14.37 -23.68
CA PRO A 95 13.57 14.80 -25.04
C PRO A 95 14.71 15.83 -25.00
N ALA A 96 15.79 15.55 -25.73
CA ALA A 96 16.89 16.49 -25.90
C ALA A 96 16.38 17.82 -26.48
N PRO A 97 16.90 18.98 -26.03
CA PRO A 97 16.46 20.27 -26.56
C PRO A 97 16.77 20.36 -28.06
N ALA A 98 15.81 20.89 -28.82
CA ALA A 98 15.92 21.11 -30.26
C ALA A 98 17.19 21.90 -30.59
N ASN A 99 18.11 21.27 -31.32
CA ASN A 99 19.28 21.95 -31.86
C ASN A 99 18.82 22.79 -33.05
N ASP A 100 18.76 24.10 -32.82
CA ASP A 100 18.53 25.13 -33.80
C ASP A 100 19.69 25.13 -34.81
N ARG A 101 19.51 24.41 -35.92
CA ARG A 101 20.35 24.52 -37.11
C ARG A 101 19.48 24.38 -38.35
N ASN A 102 18.97 25.50 -38.84
CA ASN A 102 19.07 25.74 -40.28
C ASN A 102 19.11 27.24 -40.56
N GLY A 103 20.32 27.75 -40.77
CA GLY A 103 20.50 28.97 -41.53
C GLY A 103 20.41 28.66 -43.02
N ARG A 104 19.47 29.28 -43.71
CA ARG A 104 19.64 29.74 -45.09
C ARG A 104 18.67 30.85 -45.43
#